data_AF-A0A1G8WA21-F1
#
_entry.id   AF-A0A1G8WA21-F1
#
_cell.length_a   1.000
_cell.length_b   1.000
_cell.length_c   1.000
_cell.angle_alpha   90.00
_cell.angle_beta   90.00
_cell.angle_gamma   90.00
#
_symmetry.space_group_name_H-M   'P 1'
#
loop_
_entity.id
_entity.type
_entity.pdbx_description
1 polymer ?
#
loop_
_entity_poly.entity_id
_entity_poly.type
_entity_poly.pdbx_seq_one_letter_code
_entity_poly.pdbx_strand_id
1 'polypeptide(L)'
;MVEESNEVIDVGNNLPIVDFLFNTIANGESGQNLLLGFFLLYLTIAILLACSYKLGFARKLPLLKSLVVYIFLFIGAFIITLLGLKLPMAECLVIIVLILAIYRFRLAQDRKRRNKQA
;
A
#
# COMPACT_ATOMS: atom_id res chain seq x y z
N MET A 1 38.60 21.86 6.58
CA MET A 1 38.27 21.36 5.24
C MET A 1 37.34 20.18 5.48
N VAL A 2 36.08 20.34 5.09
CA VAL A 2 35.00 19.38 5.32
C VAL A 2 35.13 18.31 4.24
N GLU A 3 35.46 17.10 4.67
CA GLU A 3 35.51 15.93 3.80
C GLU A 3 34.07 15.48 3.58
N GLU A 4 33.57 15.81 2.40
CA GLU A 4 32.23 15.51 1.91
C GLU A 4 32.09 13.99 1.81
N SER A 5 31.58 13.40 2.88
CA SER A 5 31.06 12.03 2.89
C SER A 5 29.99 11.97 1.82
N ASN A 6 30.36 11.44 0.65
CA ASN A 6 29.41 10.82 -0.26
C ASN A 6 28.69 9.72 0.55
N GLU A 7 27.61 10.11 1.21
CA GLU A 7 26.50 9.24 1.56
C GLU A 7 25.98 8.69 0.22
N VAL A 8 26.70 7.71 -0.32
CA VAL A 8 26.07 6.67 -1.10
C VAL A 8 25.11 6.05 -0.11
N ILE A 9 23.88 6.56 -0.13
CA ILE A 9 22.80 5.91 0.58
C ILE A 9 22.63 4.60 -0.16
N ASP A 10 23.30 3.58 0.36
CA ASP A 10 23.07 2.19 0.04
C ASP A 10 21.68 1.86 0.56
N VAL A 11 20.68 2.26 -0.24
CA VAL A 11 19.30 1.88 -0.04
C VAL A 11 19.28 0.40 -0.35
N GLY A 12 19.23 -0.43 0.70
CA GLY A 12 19.17 -1.88 0.62
C GLY A 12 17.99 -2.33 -0.25
N ASN A 13 18.23 -2.40 -1.56
CA ASN A 13 17.23 -2.75 -2.54
C ASN A 13 17.22 -4.26 -2.69
N ASN A 14 16.28 -4.86 -1.96
CA ASN A 14 15.84 -6.24 -2.06
C ASN A 14 14.31 -6.30 -1.87
N LEU A 15 13.59 -5.36 -2.49
CA LEU A 15 12.13 -5.22 -2.39
C LEU A 15 11.45 -5.78 -3.66
N PRO A 16 11.23 -7.11 -3.75
CA PRO A 16 10.78 -7.76 -4.97
C PRO A 16 9.45 -7.24 -5.49
N ILE A 17 8.54 -6.82 -4.60
CA ILE A 17 7.21 -6.38 -5.01
C ILE A 17 7.26 -4.97 -5.59
N VAL A 18 8.05 -4.08 -4.98
CA VAL A 18 8.19 -2.70 -5.48
C VAL A 18 8.93 -2.72 -6.80
N ASP A 19 10.03 -3.48 -6.89
CA ASP A 19 10.79 -3.63 -8.13
C ASP A 19 9.93 -4.27 -9.22
N PHE A 20 9.16 -5.32 -8.91
CA PHE A 20 8.21 -5.89 -9.86
C PHE A 20 7.15 -4.87 -10.28
N LEU A 21 6.58 -4.09 -9.36
CA LEU A 21 5.53 -3.15 -9.71
C LEU A 21 6.05 -1.99 -10.57
N PHE A 22 7.19 -1.42 -10.20
CA PHE A 22 7.85 -0.37 -10.95
C PHE A 22 8.32 -0.88 -12.31
N ASN A 23 9.00 -2.01 -12.36
CA ASN A 23 9.51 -2.59 -13.60
C ASN A 23 8.34 -3.05 -14.49
N THR A 24 7.40 -3.86 -13.99
CA THR A 24 6.30 -4.41 -14.81
C THR A 24 5.27 -3.37 -15.24
N ILE A 25 4.96 -2.35 -14.42
CA ILE A 25 3.93 -1.35 -14.77
C ILE A 25 4.56 -0.10 -15.41
N ALA A 26 5.80 0.27 -15.05
CA ALA A 26 6.45 1.48 -15.59
C ALA A 26 7.35 1.25 -16.82
N ASN A 27 7.76 0.02 -17.14
CA ASN A 27 8.54 -0.26 -18.37
C ASN A 27 7.79 0.02 -19.69
N GLY A 28 6.52 0.42 -19.63
CA GLY A 28 5.77 0.87 -20.80
C GLY A 28 6.20 2.24 -21.34
N GLU A 29 6.83 3.10 -20.53
CA GLU A 29 7.33 4.40 -21.00
C GLU A 29 8.73 4.68 -20.47
N SER A 30 9.69 4.56 -21.40
CA SER A 30 10.94 5.29 -21.52
C SER A 30 11.23 6.25 -20.37
N GLY A 31 12.09 5.80 -19.46
CA GLY A 31 12.51 6.52 -18.28
C GLY A 31 13.04 7.92 -18.56
N GLN A 32 12.92 8.76 -17.52
CA GLN A 32 13.82 9.84 -17.06
C GLN A 32 13.12 10.73 -16.00
N ASN A 33 11.85 10.46 -15.65
CA ASN A 33 11.13 11.25 -14.65
C ASN A 33 11.07 10.51 -13.30
N LEU A 34 11.97 10.85 -12.38
CA LEU A 34 11.87 10.50 -10.94
C LEU A 34 10.46 10.76 -10.38
N LEU A 35 9.81 11.80 -10.93
CA LEU A 35 8.46 12.24 -10.61
C LEU A 35 7.38 11.21 -11.00
N LEU A 36 7.54 10.51 -12.13
CA LEU A 36 6.62 9.42 -12.53
C LEU A 36 6.74 8.22 -11.58
N GLY A 37 7.97 7.87 -11.19
CA GLY A 37 8.21 6.81 -10.22
C GLY A 37 7.57 7.10 -8.86
N PHE A 38 7.77 8.32 -8.35
CA PHE A 38 7.11 8.78 -7.13
C PHE A 38 5.58 8.71 -7.23
N PHE A 39 5.00 9.15 -8.36
CA PHE A 39 3.56 9.12 -8.58
C PHE A 39 3.00 7.68 -8.65
N LEU A 40 3.73 6.74 -9.26
CA LEU A 40 3.33 5.33 -9.31
C LEU A 40 3.34 4.69 -7.92
N LEU A 41 4.41 4.94 -7.14
CA LEU A 41 4.53 4.47 -5.75
C LEU A 41 3.38 5.01 -4.90
N TYR A 42 3.11 6.31 -5.04
CA TYR A 42 1.98 6.98 -4.40
C TYR A 42 0.65 6.32 -4.74
N LEU A 43 0.40 6.10 -6.03
CA LEU A 43 -0.83 5.48 -6.50
C LEU A 43 -1.00 4.07 -5.93
N THR A 44 0.08 3.28 -5.91
CA THR A 44 0.06 1.93 -5.35
C THR A 44 -0.24 1.92 -3.86
N ILE A 45 0.47 2.73 -3.07
CA ILE A 45 0.24 2.82 -1.63
C ILE A 45 -1.19 3.28 -1.36
N ALA A 46 -1.68 4.27 -2.10
CA ALA A 46 -3.05 4.76 -1.97
C ALA A 46 -4.09 3.67 -2.26
N ILE A 47 -3.90 2.87 -3.32
CA ILE A 47 -4.79 1.74 -3.66
C ILE A 47 -4.75 0.68 -2.55
N LEU A 48 -3.55 0.28 -2.10
CA LEU A 48 -3.40 -0.73 -1.06
C LEU A 48 -4.01 -0.27 0.27
N LEU A 49 -3.80 1.00 0.64
CA LEU A 49 -4.43 1.62 1.80
C LEU A 49 -5.95 1.63 1.67
N ALA A 50 -6.50 1.96 0.50
CA ALA A 50 -7.94 1.97 0.25
C ALA A 50 -8.53 0.54 0.36
N CYS A 51 -7.84 -0.46 -0.20
CA CYS A 51 -8.16 -1.86 -0.05
C CYS A 51 -8.14 -2.30 1.43
N SER A 52 -7.07 -1.97 2.15
CA SER A 52 -6.92 -2.25 3.58
C SER A 52 -8.02 -1.59 4.41
N TYR A 53 -8.39 -0.34 4.12
CA TYR A 53 -9.51 0.34 4.77
C TYR A 53 -10.83 -0.41 4.55
N LYS A 54 -11.15 -0.77 3.29
CA LYS A 54 -12.37 -1.53 2.97
C LYS A 54 -12.41 -2.91 3.64
N LEU A 55 -11.27 -3.59 3.74
CA LEU A 55 -11.17 -4.92 4.32
C LEU A 55 -11.14 -4.89 5.86
N GLY A 56 -10.35 -3.99 6.44
CA GLY A 56 -10.15 -3.83 7.87
C GLY A 56 -11.36 -3.21 8.57
N PHE A 57 -12.03 -2.24 7.97
CA PHE A 57 -13.28 -1.72 8.48
C PHE A 57 -14.45 -2.55 7.96
N ALA A 58 -14.73 -3.68 8.61
CA ALA A 58 -15.96 -4.46 8.43
C ALA A 58 -17.23 -3.73 8.93
N ARG A 59 -17.14 -2.43 9.25
CA ARG A 59 -18.22 -1.63 9.84
C ARG A 59 -18.80 -0.71 8.77
N LYS A 60 -20.13 -0.65 8.67
CA LYS A 60 -20.84 0.31 7.81
C LYS A 60 -20.57 1.72 8.36
N LEU A 61 -19.58 2.41 7.84
CA LEU A 61 -19.36 3.81 8.20
C LEU A 61 -20.32 4.70 7.41
N PRO A 62 -21.04 5.63 8.08
CA PRO A 62 -21.86 6.62 7.39
C PRO A 62 -20.97 7.43 6.43
N LEU A 63 -21.51 7.76 5.25
CA LEU A 63 -20.75 8.34 4.12
C LEU A 63 -19.90 9.56 4.53
N LEU A 64 -20.43 10.41 5.43
CA LEU A 64 -19.71 11.56 5.98
C LEU A 64 -18.42 11.18 6.74
N LYS A 65 -18.44 10.10 7.54
CA LYS A 65 -17.25 9.66 8.30
C LYS A 65 -16.22 9.01 7.38
N SER A 66 -16.67 8.35 6.32
CA SER A 66 -15.76 7.80 5.32
C SER A 66 -14.97 8.87 4.58
N LEU A 67 -15.54 10.07 4.41
CA LEU A 67 -14.84 11.20 3.77
C LEU A 67 -13.62 11.64 4.59
N VAL A 68 -13.79 11.81 5.91
CA VAL A 68 -12.69 12.16 6.84
C VAL A 68 -11.59 11.11 6.79
N VAL A 69 -11.95 9.83 6.77
CA VAL A 69 -10.96 8.76 6.66
C VAL A 69 -10.23 8.80 5.32
N TYR A 70 -10.91 9.07 4.21
CA TYR A 70 -10.28 9.20 2.89
C TYR A 70 -9.26 10.35 2.84
N ILE A 71 -9.57 11.47 3.52
CA ILE A 71 -8.65 12.61 3.65
C ILE A 71 -7.42 12.20 4.47
N PHE A 72 -7.62 11.52 5.60
CA PHE A 72 -6.53 10.96 6.40
C PHE A 72 -5.71 9.94 5.62
N LEU A 73 -6.35 9.15 4.76
CA LEU A 73 -5.72 8.15 3.90
C LEU A 73 -4.84 8.81 2.83
N PHE A 74 -5.30 9.92 2.24
CA PHE A 74 -4.54 10.67 1.25
C PHE A 74 -3.28 11.29 1.86
N ILE A 75 -3.43 11.90 3.05
CA ILE A 75 -2.30 12.47 3.81
C ILE A 75 -1.35 11.37 4.28
N GLY A 76 -1.89 10.27 4.80
CA GLY A 76 -1.12 9.11 5.22
C GLY A 76 -0.37 8.46 4.05
N ALA A 77 -1.03 8.30 2.90
CA ALA A 77 -0.40 7.81 1.68
C ALA A 77 0.78 8.70 1.29
N PHE A 78 0.65 10.02 1.37
CA PHE A 78 1.73 10.95 1.02
C PHE A 78 2.96 10.75 1.94
N ILE A 79 2.73 10.64 3.25
CA ILE A 79 3.79 10.36 4.23
C ILE A 79 4.42 8.99 3.96
N ILE A 80 3.60 7.93 3.78
CA ILE A 80 4.12 6.58 3.55
C ILE A 80 4.87 6.49 2.23
N THR A 81 4.49 7.23 1.18
CA THR A 81 5.24 7.31 -0.08
C THR A 81 6.59 7.98 0.10
N LEU A 82 6.68 9.05 0.89
CA LEU A 82 7.96 9.66 1.25
C LEU A 82 8.87 8.67 1.99
N LEU A 83 8.32 7.89 2.92
CA LEU A 83 9.06 6.85 3.64
C LEU A 83 9.34 5.62 2.75
N GLY A 84 8.45 5.34 1.79
CA GLY A 84 8.49 4.19 0.89
C GLY A 84 9.59 4.26 -0.15
N LEU A 85 10.23 5.42 -0.32
CA LEU A 85 11.43 5.54 -1.15
C LEU A 85 12.62 4.73 -0.60
N LYS A 86 12.67 4.50 0.72
CA LYS A 86 13.81 3.85 1.40
C LYS A 86 13.40 2.71 2.33
N LEU A 87 12.11 2.47 2.53
CA LEU A 87 11.60 1.44 3.43
C LEU A 87 10.56 0.55 2.73
N PRO A 88 10.46 -0.74 3.08
CA PRO A 88 9.53 -1.73 2.52
C PRO A 88 8.06 -1.53 2.94
N MET A 89 7.58 -0.29 2.91
CA MET A 89 6.23 0.07 3.34
C MET A 89 5.15 -0.57 2.47
N ALA A 90 5.35 -0.60 1.15
CA ALA A 90 4.40 -1.20 0.22
C ALA A 90 4.25 -2.72 0.45
N GLU A 91 5.35 -3.41 0.76
CA GLU A 91 5.38 -4.87 1.00
C GLU A 91 4.62 -5.23 2.27
N CYS A 92 4.87 -4.50 3.37
CA CYS A 92 4.11 -4.64 4.60
C CYS A 92 2.61 -4.46 4.34
N LEU A 93 2.25 -3.51 3.48
CA LEU A 93 0.86 -3.21 3.15
C LEU A 93 0.21 -4.35 2.34
N VAL A 94 0.94 -4.98 1.42
CA VAL A 94 0.49 -6.18 0.70
C VAL A 94 0.23 -7.31 1.69
N ILE A 95 1.15 -7.55 2.62
CA ILE A 95 1.03 -8.61 3.63
C ILE A 95 -0.21 -8.37 4.51
N ILE A 96 -0.44 -7.13 4.96
CA ILE A 96 -1.64 -6.76 5.75
C ILE A 96 -2.92 -7.04 4.95
N VAL A 97 -2.98 -6.62 3.69
CA VAL A 97 -4.15 -6.86 2.83
C VAL A 97 -4.38 -8.35 2.63
N LEU A 98 -3.32 -9.14 2.41
CA LEU A 98 -3.40 -10.59 2.25
C LEU A 98 -3.94 -11.27 3.51
N ILE A 99 -3.42 -10.91 4.69
CA ILE A 99 -3.87 -11.45 5.99
C ILE A 99 -5.35 -11.12 6.22
N LEU A 100 -5.75 -9.85 6.00
CA LEU A 100 -7.14 -9.42 6.15
C LEU A 100 -8.07 -10.10 5.14
N ALA A 101 -7.61 -10.33 3.91
CA ALA A 101 -8.36 -11.02 2.88
C ALA A 101 -8.64 -12.46 3.29
N ILE A 102 -7.62 -13.19 3.75
CA ILE A 102 -7.76 -14.57 4.24
C ILE A 102 -8.69 -14.61 5.46
N TYR A 103 -8.49 -13.72 6.44
CA TYR A 103 -9.33 -13.62 7.63
C TYR A 103 -10.80 -13.40 7.27
N ARG A 104 -11.06 -12.46 6.36
CA ARG A 104 -12.41 -12.12 5.92
C ARG A 104 -13.07 -13.23 5.13
N PHE A 105 -12.31 -13.94 4.30
CA PHE A 105 -12.80 -15.10 3.56
C PHE A 105 -13.23 -16.22 4.52
N ARG A 106 -12.42 -16.52 5.54
CA ARG A 106 -12.75 -17.52 6.56
C ARG A 106 -14.03 -17.16 7.31
N LEU A 107 -14.13 -15.91 7.78
CA LEU A 107 -15.29 -15.44 8.54
C LEU A 107 -16.59 -15.43 7.72
N ALA A 108 -16.50 -15.17 6.40
CA ALA A 108 -17.65 -15.22 5.51
C ALA A 108 -18.18 -16.65 5.31
N GLN A 109 -17.31 -17.66 5.34
CA GLN A 109 -17.71 -19.07 5.25
C GLN A 109 -18.41 -19.57 6.53
N ASP A 110 -17.96 -19.16 7.71
CA ASP A 110 -18.57 -19.57 8.99
C ASP A 110 -20.05 -19.13 9.10
N ARG A 111 -20.38 -17.95 8.54
CA ARG A 111 -21.77 -17.45 8.50
C ARG A 111 -22.66 -18.26 7.55
N LYS A 112 -22.13 -18.76 6.42
CA LYS A 112 -22.89 -19.62 5.49
C LYS A 112 -23.13 -21.02 6.04
N ARG A 113 -22.24 -21.54 6.88
CA ARG A 113 -22.39 -22.87 7.50
C ARG A 113 -23.50 -22.90 8.56
N ARG A 114 -23.66 -21.84 9.37
CA ARG A 114 -24.77 -21.74 10.36
C ARG A 114 -26.15 -21.59 9.72
N ASN A 115 -26.28 -20.87 8.60
CA ASN A 115 -27.58 -20.67 7.92
C ASN A 115 -28.05 -21.88 7.09
N LYS A 116 -27.22 -22.91 6.90
CA LYS A 116 -27.59 -24.13 6.17
C LYS A 116 -28.03 -25.27 7.10
N GLN A 117 -28.02 -25.04 8.42
CA GLN A 117 -28.42 -26.00 9.46
C GLN A 117 -29.66 -25.55 10.25
N ALA A 118 -30.36 -24.51 9.80
CA ALA A 118 -31.65 -24.07 10.34
C ALA A 118 -32.75 -24.25 9.29
#